data_AF-A0A373J6R6-F1
#
_entry.id   AF-A0A373J6R6-F1
#
_cell.length_a   1.000
_cell.length_b   1.000
_cell.length_c   1.000
_cell.angle_alpha   90.00
_cell.angle_beta   90.00
_cell.angle_gamma   90.00
#
_symmetry.space_group_name_H-M   'P 1'
#
loop_
_entity.id
_entity.type
_entity.pdbx_description
1 polymer ?
#
loop_
_entity_poly.entity_id
_entity_poly.type
_entity_poly.pdbx_seq_one_letter_code
_entity_poly.pdbx_strand_id
1 'polypeptide(L)'
;MNYKEKKRSMFLGLPWTFTSYTITDEIITVDSGLLRKEENDCYLYKVIDVRLECTLMERIFGLGTVHCFTGDVTDPDLKLIHIKHAKEIKDYILRQSEQERLKRKTLNTQHLDGNPSLGEMADTDSCK
;
A
#
# COMPACT_ATOMS: atom_id res chain seq x y z
N MET A 1 9.07 -9.16 2.31
CA MET A 1 9.93 -9.13 1.09
C MET A 1 10.11 -7.67 0.69
N ASN A 2 11.27 -7.24 0.18
CA ASN A 2 11.48 -5.84 -0.23
C ASN A 2 11.63 -5.79 -1.76
N TYR A 3 10.72 -5.09 -2.44
CA TYR A 3 10.78 -4.86 -3.88
C TYR A 3 11.35 -3.47 -4.14
N LYS A 4 12.46 -3.40 -4.87
CA LYS A 4 13.05 -2.13 -5.34
C LYS A 4 13.01 -2.09 -6.85
N GLU A 5 12.20 -1.18 -7.39
CA GLU A 5 12.09 -0.94 -8.81
C GLU A 5 12.50 0.49 -9.13
N LYS A 6 13.02 0.71 -10.34
CA LYS A 6 13.31 2.04 -10.85
C LYS A 6 12.45 2.31 -12.06
N LYS A 7 11.96 3.55 -12.16
CA LYS A 7 11.22 3.99 -13.35
C LYS A 7 12.13 3.88 -14.57
N ARG A 8 11.63 3.23 -15.62
CA ARG A 8 12.35 3.06 -16.88
C ARG A 8 11.78 4.00 -17.94
N SER A 9 12.64 4.49 -18.82
CA SER A 9 12.22 5.29 -19.97
C SER A 9 11.52 4.42 -21.00
N MET A 10 10.39 4.91 -21.51
CA MET A 10 9.55 4.25 -22.50
C MET A 10 10.21 4.16 -23.88
N PHE A 11 11.19 5.02 -24.18
CA PHE A 11 11.76 5.15 -25.53
C PHE A 11 13.06 4.35 -25.73
N LEU A 12 13.75 3.97 -24.65
CA LEU A 12 15.05 3.29 -24.72
C LEU A 12 15.26 2.23 -23.62
N GLY A 13 14.32 2.02 -22.69
CA GLY A 13 14.51 1.10 -21.56
C GLY A 13 15.60 1.54 -20.56
N LEU A 14 16.29 2.66 -20.82
CA LEU A 14 17.26 3.24 -19.90
C LEU A 14 16.54 3.89 -18.69
N PRO A 15 17.09 3.76 -17.47
CA PRO A 15 16.60 4.44 -16.27
C PRO A 15 17.02 5.92 -16.30
N TRP A 16 16.53 6.68 -17.27
CA TRP A 16 16.82 8.12 -17.39
C TRP A 16 16.08 8.92 -16.30
N THR A 17 15.02 8.37 -15.74
CA THR A 17 14.25 9.02 -14.69
C THR A 17 14.82 8.66 -13.32
N PHE A 18 15.15 9.69 -12.53
CA PHE A 18 15.57 9.59 -11.12
C PHE A 18 14.35 9.31 -10.23
N THR A 19 13.61 8.26 -10.54
CA THR A 19 12.45 7.83 -9.75
C THR A 19 12.68 6.40 -9.30
N SER A 20 12.70 6.20 -7.98
CA SER A 20 12.88 4.88 -7.36
C SER A 20 11.63 4.55 -6.56
N TYR A 21 11.22 3.29 -6.65
CA TYR A 21 10.05 2.74 -5.99
C TYR A 21 10.54 1.66 -5.03
N THR A 22 10.35 1.88 -3.74
CA THR A 22 10.66 0.89 -2.70
C THR A 22 9.35 0.45 -2.08
N ILE A 23 9.04 -0.84 -2.19
CA ILE A 23 7.86 -1.44 -1.60
C ILE A 23 8.33 -2.40 -0.53
N THR A 24 7.92 -2.13 0.70
CA THR A 24 8.17 -2.96 1.88
C THR A 24 6.85 -3.58 2.32
N ASP A 25 6.90 -4.50 3.28
CA ASP A 25 5.69 -5.18 3.79
C ASP A 25 4.70 -4.19 4.46
N GLU A 26 5.19 -3.03 4.95
CA GLU A 26 4.37 -2.04 5.67
C GLU A 26 4.21 -0.69 4.95
N ILE A 27 5.18 -0.30 4.12
CA ILE A 27 5.24 1.03 3.51
C ILE A 27 5.68 0.97 2.04
N ILE A 28 5.08 1.85 1.24
CA ILE A 28 5.44 2.16 -0.14
C ILE A 28 6.11 3.52 -0.14
N THR A 29 7.36 3.57 -0.57
CA THR A 29 8.15 4.79 -0.72
C THR A 29 8.37 5.08 -2.19
N VAL A 30 8.03 6.29 -2.61
CA VAL A 30 8.24 6.79 -3.96
C VAL A 30 9.18 7.99 -3.91
N ASP A 31 10.42 7.76 -4.32
CA ASP A 31 11.43 8.81 -4.45
C ASP A 31 11.39 9.36 -5.86
N SER A 32 11.19 10.66 -6.03
CA SER A 32 11.22 11.29 -7.34
C SER A 32 12.03 12.58 -7.37
N GLY A 33 12.79 12.77 -8.45
CA GLY A 33 13.36 14.06 -8.81
C GLY A 33 14.88 14.07 -9.01
N LEU A 34 15.35 15.09 -9.74
CA LEU A 34 16.74 15.25 -10.15
C LEU A 34 17.43 16.40 -9.39
N LEU A 35 16.80 17.58 -9.38
CA LEU A 35 17.31 18.78 -8.69
C LEU A 35 16.63 18.99 -7.33
N ARG A 36 15.32 18.77 -7.26
CA ARG A 36 14.53 18.68 -6.04
C ARG A 36 14.19 17.21 -5.82
N LYS A 37 14.52 16.67 -4.65
CA LYS A 37 14.10 15.32 -4.26
C LYS A 37 12.80 15.43 -3.47
N GLU A 38 11.84 14.61 -3.85
CA GLU A 38 10.53 14.51 -3.22
C GLU A 38 10.30 13.04 -2.90
N GLU A 39 10.10 12.75 -1.61
CA GLU A 39 9.94 11.42 -1.05
C GLU A 39 8.51 11.33 -0.52
N ASN A 40 7.73 10.44 -1.14
CA ASN A 40 6.32 10.23 -0.79
C ASN A 40 6.16 8.83 -0.20
N ASP A 41 5.83 8.78 1.08
CA ASP A 41 5.65 7.57 1.85
C ASP A 41 4.17 7.29 2.11
N CYS A 42 3.73 6.09 1.76
CA CYS A 42 2.37 5.62 2.03
C CYS A 42 2.40 4.27 2.73
N TYR A 43 1.74 4.18 3.88
CA TYR A 43 1.53 2.90 4.55
C TYR A 43 0.53 2.01 3.80
N LEU A 44 0.78 0.70 3.75
CA LEU A 44 -0.08 -0.24 3.05
C LEU A 44 -1.48 -0.35 3.67
N TYR A 45 -1.60 -0.27 4.99
CA TYR A 45 -2.92 -0.30 5.65
C TYR A 45 -3.85 0.85 5.27
N LYS A 46 -3.30 1.96 4.74
CA LYS A 46 -4.08 3.11 4.26
C LYS A 46 -4.47 2.99 2.78
N VAL A 47 -3.94 1.99 2.06
CA VAL A 47 -4.30 1.74 0.67
C VAL A 47 -5.73 1.17 0.63
N ILE A 48 -6.59 1.82 -0.13
CA ILE A 48 -8.00 1.46 -0.26
C ILE A 48 -8.21 0.57 -1.48
N ASP A 49 -7.60 0.95 -2.60
CA ASP A 49 -7.73 0.24 -3.88
C ASP A 49 -6.43 0.32 -4.69
N VAL A 50 -6.21 -0.68 -5.54
CA VAL A 50 -5.03 -0.77 -6.41
C VAL A 50 -5.45 -1.11 -7.84
N ARG A 51 -5.18 -0.19 -8.76
CA ARG A 51 -5.50 -0.33 -10.18
C ARG A 51 -4.23 -0.54 -10.99
N LEU A 52 -4.30 -1.44 -11.98
CA LEU A 52 -3.25 -1.65 -12.96
C LEU A 52 -3.67 -1.03 -14.30
N GLU A 53 -2.84 -0.14 -14.82
CA GLU A 53 -2.96 0.45 -16.15
C GLU A 53 -1.80 -0.02 -17.03
N CYS A 54 -2.12 -0.45 -18.25
CA CYS A 54 -1.13 -0.85 -19.24
C CYS A 54 -1.54 -0.28 -20.59
N THR A 55 -0.84 0.77 -21.03
CA THR A 55 -0.98 1.33 -22.37
C THR A 55 -0.43 0.36 -23.43
N LEU A 56 -0.81 0.55 -24.70
CA LEU A 56 -0.40 -0.34 -25.80
C LEU A 56 1.12 -0.47 -25.91
N MET A 57 1.83 0.65 -25.78
CA MET A 57 3.28 0.68 -25.84
C MET A 57 3.91 0.03 -24.60
N GLU A 58 3.39 0.29 -23.40
CA GLU A 58 3.83 -0.41 -22.19
C GLU A 58 3.65 -1.93 -22.32
N ARG A 59 2.55 -2.39 -22.92
CA ARG A 59 2.31 -3.81 -23.17
C ARG A 59 3.34 -4.43 -24.12
N ILE A 60 3.77 -3.71 -25.14
CA ILE A 60 4.82 -4.15 -26.08
C ILE A 60 6.19 -4.24 -25.36
N PHE A 61 6.49 -3.30 -24.47
CA PHE A 61 7.73 -3.26 -23.69
C PHE A 61 7.69 -4.07 -22.39
N GLY A 62 6.57 -4.73 -22.06
CA GLY A 62 6.38 -5.48 -20.82
C GLY A 62 6.44 -4.60 -19.56
N LEU A 63 5.99 -3.35 -19.67
CA LEU A 63 5.86 -2.38 -18.59
C LEU A 63 4.39 -2.25 -18.18
N GLY A 64 4.14 -1.64 -17.03
CA GLY A 64 2.82 -1.23 -16.60
C GLY A 64 2.90 -0.18 -15.50
N THR A 65 1.79 0.51 -15.29
CA THR A 65 1.66 1.55 -14.29
C THR A 65 0.65 1.12 -13.23
N VAL A 66 1.08 1.10 -11.97
CA VAL A 66 0.21 0.73 -10.83
C VAL A 66 -0.23 2.01 -10.13
N HIS A 67 -1.53 2.15 -9.95
CA HIS A 67 -2.18 3.23 -9.21
C HIS A 67 -2.60 2.69 -7.85
N CYS A 68 -2.08 3.28 -6.79
CA CYS A 68 -2.46 2.97 -5.42
C CYS A 68 -3.31 4.13 -4.88
N PHE A 69 -4.59 3.88 -4.67
CA PHE A 69 -5.50 4.85 -4.08
C PHE A 69 -5.40 4.76 -2.57
N THR A 70 -5.08 5.88 -1.94
CA THR A 70 -4.84 5.96 -0.50
C THR A 70 -5.98 6.74 0.15
N GLY A 71 -6.23 6.47 1.43
CA GLY A 71 -7.12 7.29 2.25
C GLY A 71 -6.44 8.54 2.83
N ASP A 72 -5.22 8.89 2.39
CA ASP A 72 -4.51 10.06 2.89
C ASP A 72 -5.00 11.35 2.21
N VAL A 73 -4.95 12.46 2.94
CA VAL A 73 -5.45 13.76 2.45
C VAL A 73 -4.41 14.47 1.60
N THR A 74 -3.12 14.23 1.85
CA THR A 74 -2.03 14.87 1.12
C THR A 74 -1.83 14.26 -0.27
N ASP A 75 -1.86 12.92 -0.35
CA ASP A 75 -1.49 12.16 -1.55
C ASP A 75 -2.48 11.02 -1.82
N PRO A 76 -3.68 11.32 -2.37
CA PRO A 76 -4.74 10.34 -2.56
C PRO A 76 -4.47 9.31 -3.67
N ASP A 77 -3.56 9.62 -4.61
CA ASP A 77 -3.26 8.78 -5.79
C ASP A 77 -1.74 8.63 -5.96
N LEU A 78 -1.20 7.52 -5.45
CA LEU A 78 0.22 7.20 -5.54
C LEU A 78 0.48 6.35 -6.80
N LYS A 79 1.30 6.88 -7.71
CA LYS A 79 1.55 6.28 -9.03
C LYS A 79 2.93 5.67 -9.16
N LEU A 80 2.93 4.39 -9.44
CA LEU A 80 4.10 3.55 -9.71
C LEU A 80 4.20 3.36 -11.23
N ILE A 81 4.95 4.22 -11.92
CA ILE A 81 4.91 4.39 -13.38
C ILE A 81 6.00 3.57 -14.08
N HIS A 82 5.67 2.94 -15.21
CA HIS A 82 6.60 2.19 -16.07
C HIS A 82 7.42 1.11 -15.33
N ILE A 83 6.74 0.23 -14.61
CA ILE A 83 7.36 -0.88 -13.89
C ILE A 83 7.21 -2.19 -14.68
N LYS A 84 8.28 -2.99 -14.74
CA LYS A 84 8.31 -4.26 -15.48
C LYS A 84 7.42 -5.33 -14.86
N HIS A 85 7.44 -5.44 -13.54
CA HIS A 85 6.68 -6.45 -12.78
C HIS A 85 5.37 -5.89 -12.20
N ALA A 86 4.70 -4.98 -12.92
CA ALA A 86 3.54 -4.24 -12.42
C ALA A 86 2.40 -5.13 -11.91
N LYS A 87 2.14 -6.27 -12.58
CA LYS A 87 1.10 -7.22 -12.15
C LYS A 87 1.45 -7.90 -10.82
N GLU A 88 2.69 -8.37 -10.67
CA GLU A 88 3.16 -9.02 -9.45
C GLU A 88 3.15 -8.05 -8.27
N ILE A 89 3.61 -6.82 -8.50
CA ILE A 89 3.62 -5.76 -7.49
C ILE A 89 2.20 -5.40 -7.06
N LYS A 90 1.27 -5.27 -8.01
CA LYS A 90 -0.15 -5.01 -7.72
C LYS A 90 -0.75 -6.12 -6.85
N ASP A 91 -0.53 -7.39 -7.21
CA ASP A 91 -1.04 -8.52 -6.45
C ASP A 91 -0.37 -8.62 -5.06
N TYR A 92 0.90 -8.25 -4.95
CA TYR A 92 1.62 -8.18 -3.68
C TYR A 92 1.05 -7.09 -2.76
N ILE A 93 0.88 -5.86 -3.26
CA ILE A 93 0.30 -4.75 -2.48
C ILE A 93 -1.12 -5.09 -2.02
N LEU A 94 -1.93 -5.68 -2.89
CA LEU A 94 -3.29 -6.09 -2.53
C LEU A 94 -3.30 -7.14 -1.41
N ARG A 95 -2.42 -8.15 -1.47
CA ARG A 95 -2.33 -9.17 -0.41
C ARG A 95 -1.80 -8.60 0.90
N GLN A 96 -0.76 -7.77 0.84
CA GLN A 96 -0.16 -7.19 2.04
C GLN A 96 -1.10 -6.21 2.74
N SER A 97 -1.78 -5.32 1.99
CA SER A 97 -2.77 -4.40 2.57
C SER A 97 -3.89 -5.15 3.31
N GLU A 98 -4.39 -6.25 2.77
CA GLU A 98 -5.37 -7.10 3.46
C GLU A 98 -4.80 -7.77 4.72
N GLN A 99 -3.58 -8.28 4.66
CA GLN A 99 -2.91 -8.87 5.83
C GLN A 99 -2.71 -7.84 6.95
N GLU A 100 -2.31 -6.61 6.62
CA GLU A 100 -2.15 -5.54 7.60
C GLU A 100 -3.48 -5.12 8.23
N ARG A 101 -4.54 -5.01 7.42
CA ARG A 101 -5.90 -4.72 7.93
C ARG A 101 -6.38 -5.80 8.88
N LEU A 102 -6.11 -7.07 8.58
CA LEU A 102 -6.45 -8.19 9.47
C LEU A 102 -5.66 -8.13 10.79
N LYS A 103 -4.34 -7.93 10.73
CA LYS A 103 -3.49 -7.80 11.94
C LYS A 103 -4.02 -6.70 12.87
N ARG A 104 -4.39 -5.54 12.34
CA ARG A 104 -4.95 -4.45 13.16
C ARG A 104 -6.33 -4.76 13.71
N LYS A 105 -7.20 -5.42 12.94
CA LYS A 105 -8.50 -5.88 13.44
C LYS A 105 -8.32 -6.81 14.64
N THR A 106 -7.43 -7.80 14.55
CA THR A 106 -7.18 -8.75 15.64
C THR A 106 -6.56 -8.11 16.88
N LEU A 107 -5.66 -7.13 16.71
CA LEU A 107 -5.07 -6.41 17.84
C LEU A 107 -6.11 -5.58 18.60
N ASN A 108 -7.05 -4.96 17.89
CA ASN A 108 -8.13 -4.22 18.55
C ASN A 108 -9.06 -5.13 19.35
N THR A 109 -9.36 -6.34 18.85
CA THR A 109 -10.23 -7.28 19.59
C THR A 109 -9.58 -7.83 20.85
N GLN A 110 -8.28 -8.12 20.82
CA GLN A 110 -7.56 -8.68 21.97
C GLN A 110 -7.50 -7.75 23.18
N HIS A 111 -7.64 -6.42 22.98
CA HIS A 111 -7.65 -5.47 24.08
C HIS A 111 -9.01 -5.39 24.82
N LEU A 112 -10.11 -5.89 24.23
CA LEU A 112 -11.43 -5.87 24.86
C LEU A 112 -11.60 -6.90 25.99
N ASP A 113 -10.84 -8.00 25.98
CA ASP A 113 -10.92 -9.06 27.00
C ASP A 113 -10.14 -8.74 28.29
N GLY A 114 -9.48 -7.58 28.35
CA GLY A 114 -8.61 -7.17 29.46
C GLY A 114 -9.29 -6.42 30.61
N ASN A 115 -10.62 -6.26 30.62
CA ASN A 115 -11.32 -5.63 31.75
C ASN A 115 -12.31 -6.60 32.43
N PRO A 116 -11.95 -7.22 33.57
CA PRO A 116 -12.85 -8.12 34.31
C PRO A 116 -14.00 -7.41 35.05
N SER A 117 -14.20 -6.09 34.90
CA SER A 117 -15.16 -5.31 35.70
C SER A 117 -16.53 -5.05 35.04
N LEU A 118 -16.88 -5.70 33.92
CA LEU A 118 -18.22 -5.58 33.31
C LEU A 118 -19.14 -6.81 33.45
N GLY A 119 -18.69 -7.88 34.11
CA GLY A 119 -19.46 -9.12 34.27
C GLY A 119 -20.42 -9.19 35.47
N GLU A 120 -20.30 -8.31 36.46
CA GLU A 120 -21.04 -8.44 37.75
C GLU A 120 -22.28 -7.55 37.87
N MET A 121 -22.68 -6.82 36.84
CA MET A 121 -23.84 -5.91 36.91
C MET A 121 -25.16 -6.54 36.47
N ALA A 122 -25.16 -7.81 36.05
CA ALA A 122 -26.33 -8.44 35.42
C ALA A 122 -27.17 -9.35 36.34
N ASP A 123 -26.83 -9.50 37.63
CA ASP A 123 -27.48 -10.50 38.51
C ASP A 123 -28.20 -9.94 39.76
N THR A 124 -28.39 -8.62 39.88
CA THR A 124 -29.12 -8.03 41.03
C THR A 124 -30.47 -7.38 40.73
N ASP A 125 -30.99 -7.52 39.51
CA ASP A 125 -32.41 -7.22 39.20
C ASP A 125 -33.24 -8.52 39.18
N SER A 126 -33.24 -9.25 40.29
CA SER A 126 -34.27 -10.26 40.56
C SER A 126 -35.22 -9.70 41.62
N CYS A 127 -36.36 -9.19 41.12
CA CYS A 127 -37.52 -8.78 41.91
C CYS A 127 -37.84 -9.79 43.02
N LYS A 128 -37.84 -9.33 44.27
CA LYS A 128 -38.82 -9.70 45.31
C LYS A 128 -39.07 -8.53 46.24
#